data_AF-A0A7X6DKS9-F1
#
_entry.id   AF-A0A7X6DKS9-F1
#
_cell.length_a   1.000
_cell.length_b   1.000
_cell.length_c   1.000
_cell.angle_alpha   90.00
_cell.angle_beta   90.00
_cell.angle_gamma   90.00
#
_symmetry.space_group_name_H-M   'P 1'
#
loop_
_entity.id
_entity.type
_entity.pdbx_description
1 polymer ?
#
loop_
_entity_poly.entity_id
_entity_poly.type
_entity_poly.pdbx_seq_one_letter_code
_entity_poly.pdbx_strand_id
1 'polypeptide(L)'
;MHHIVDTRLPREASQPSLDASDDFDVYGGTRYCPTELLAAFALLMAGHGRCINTSMMLGDREYAMWQLARAHTLGDRELRAAAARLFAYFDDERAPVPAGLRA
;
A
#
# COMPACT_ATOMS: atom_id res chain seq x y z
N MET A 1 50.72 7.96 36.69
CA MET A 1 51.24 9.30 36.32
C MET A 1 51.97 9.17 34.99
N HIS A 2 51.69 10.10 34.08
CA HIS A 2 52.39 10.43 32.82
C HIS A 2 52.36 9.38 31.70
N HIS A 3 51.76 9.73 30.55
CA HIS A 3 52.51 10.04 29.32
C HIS A 3 51.60 10.86 28.37
N ILE A 4 51.88 12.15 28.21
CA ILE A 4 52.48 12.83 27.03
C ILE A 4 51.41 13.38 26.07
N VAL A 5 51.56 14.68 25.78
CA VAL A 5 50.67 15.56 25.03
C VAL A 5 51.25 15.85 23.63
N ASP A 6 50.33 16.06 22.69
CA ASP A 6 50.40 16.77 21.40
C ASP A 6 51.25 16.22 20.25
N THR A 7 50.57 15.86 19.17
CA THR A 7 50.99 16.36 17.85
C THR A 7 49.74 16.79 17.08
N ARG A 8 49.76 18.05 16.67
CA ARG A 8 48.68 18.85 16.09
C ARG A 8 48.44 18.53 14.62
N LEU A 9 47.19 18.55 14.17
CA LEU A 9 46.78 19.15 12.88
C LEU A 9 45.29 19.58 12.98
N PRO A 10 44.83 20.54 12.15
CA PRO A 10 43.89 21.58 12.56
C PRO A 10 42.43 21.34 12.16
N ARG A 11 41.61 22.14 12.83
CA ARG A 11 40.19 22.47 12.64
C ARG A 11 39.75 22.66 11.18
N GLU A 12 39.03 21.69 10.64
CA GLU A 12 37.86 21.91 9.75
C GLU A 12 36.63 21.52 10.60
N ALA A 13 35.91 22.44 11.22
CA ALA A 13 34.87 23.25 10.62
C ALA A 13 33.88 22.42 9.78
N SER A 14 32.85 21.95 10.48
CA SER A 14 31.47 21.85 10.00
C SER A 14 31.06 20.59 9.23
N GLN A 15 29.93 20.04 9.71
CA GLN A 15 28.91 19.24 9.02
C GLN A 15 28.94 17.73 9.31
N PRO A 16 27.76 17.09 9.32
CA PRO A 16 27.01 16.80 10.54
C PRO A 16 26.84 15.28 10.70
N SER A 17 26.26 14.85 11.83
CA SER A 17 25.51 13.60 12.00
C SER A 17 25.27 12.77 10.72
N LEU A 18 26.12 11.78 10.48
CA LEU A 18 26.00 10.75 9.45
C LEU A 18 26.31 9.44 10.20
N ASP A 19 25.33 8.79 10.83
CA ASP A 19 24.60 7.68 10.21
C ASP A 19 23.27 7.45 10.95
N ALA A 20 22.34 8.38 10.79
CA ALA A 20 20.93 8.16 11.11
C ALA A 20 20.15 8.50 9.85
N SER A 21 20.18 7.57 8.91
CA SER A 21 19.12 7.45 7.93
C SER A 21 19.05 5.98 7.56
N ASP A 22 18.40 5.19 8.41
CA ASP A 22 17.52 4.14 7.90
C ASP A 22 16.42 4.89 7.14
N ASP A 23 16.79 5.33 5.93
CA ASP A 23 15.90 5.89 4.94
C ASP A 23 15.04 4.70 4.52
N PHE A 24 14.06 4.37 5.35
CA PHE A 24 12.98 3.43 5.03
C PHE A 24 12.02 4.13 4.09
N ASP A 25 12.56 4.82 3.09
CA ASP A 25 11.76 5.39 2.04
C ASP A 25 11.71 4.38 0.89
N VAL A 26 10.60 4.49 0.20
CA VAL A 26 10.50 4.17 -1.21
C VAL A 26 10.44 2.69 -1.61
N TYR A 27 9.74 1.84 -0.87
CA TYR A 27 8.83 0.93 -1.59
C TYR A 27 7.53 1.64 -1.98
N GLY A 28 7.65 2.83 -2.58
CA GLY A 28 6.74 3.27 -3.65
C GLY A 28 6.93 2.45 -4.92
N GLY A 29 7.28 1.17 -4.79
CA GLY A 29 7.72 0.28 -5.86
C GLY A 29 6.96 -1.03 -5.78
N THR A 30 5.86 -1.09 -6.52
CA THR A 30 5.06 -2.30 -6.73
C THR A 30 4.37 -2.81 -5.46
N ARG A 31 3.37 -2.07 -4.94
CA ARG A 31 2.39 -2.73 -4.05
C ARG A 31 1.76 -3.85 -4.85
N TYR A 32 2.05 -5.08 -4.44
CA TYR A 32 1.52 -6.27 -5.06
C TYR A 32 0.00 -6.15 -5.10
N CYS A 33 -0.60 -6.39 -6.27
CA CYS A 33 -2.05 -6.38 -6.42
C CYS A 33 -2.64 -7.27 -5.33
N PRO A 34 -3.70 -6.84 -4.60
CA PRO A 34 -4.29 -7.62 -3.53
C PRO A 34 -5.15 -8.75 -4.10
N THR A 35 -4.59 -9.60 -4.96
CA THR A 35 -5.31 -10.59 -5.78
C THR A 35 -6.04 -11.61 -4.91
N GLU A 36 -5.42 -12.07 -3.82
CA GLU A 36 -6.06 -13.00 -2.88
C GLU A 36 -7.23 -12.35 -2.13
N LEU A 37 -7.04 -11.11 -1.66
CA LEU A 37 -8.07 -10.35 -0.97
C LEU A 37 -9.24 -10.00 -1.91
N LEU A 38 -8.93 -9.68 -3.17
CA LEU A 38 -9.91 -9.41 -4.21
C LEU A 38 -10.69 -10.67 -4.60
N ALA A 39 -10.02 -11.82 -4.68
CA ALA A 39 -10.67 -13.11 -4.91
C ALA A 39 -11.59 -13.49 -3.74
N ALA A 40 -11.12 -13.33 -2.50
CA ALA A 40 -11.94 -13.56 -1.30
C ALA A 40 -13.17 -12.63 -1.28
N PHE A 41 -12.99 -11.35 -1.59
CA PHE A 41 -14.10 -10.39 -1.72
C PHE A 41 -15.11 -10.81 -2.79
N ALA A 42 -14.63 -11.24 -3.97
CA ALA A 42 -15.50 -11.74 -5.04
C ALA A 42 -16.31 -12.97 -4.63
N LEU A 43 -15.69 -13.91 -3.90
CA LEU A 43 -16.37 -15.09 -3.38
C LEU A 43 -17.44 -14.73 -2.33
N LEU A 44 -17.11 -13.84 -1.39
CA LEU A 44 -18.07 -13.37 -0.39
C LEU A 44 -19.26 -12.66 -1.05
N MET A 45 -19.02 -11.76 -2.01
CA MET A 45 -20.07 -11.12 -2.79
C MET A 45 -20.92 -12.12 -3.58
N ALA A 46 -20.31 -13.14 -4.18
CA ALA A 46 -21.03 -14.22 -4.87
C ALA A 46 -21.93 -15.01 -3.91
N GLY A 47 -21.49 -15.24 -2.65
CA GLY A 47 -22.31 -15.82 -1.58
C GLY A 47 -23.59 -15.04 -1.28
N HIS A 48 -23.59 -13.71 -1.51
CA HIS A 48 -24.76 -12.84 -1.42
C HIS A 48 -25.53 -12.69 -2.75
N GLY A 49 -25.24 -13.52 -3.75
CA GLY A 49 -25.88 -13.47 -5.07
C GLY A 49 -25.41 -12.29 -5.94
N ARG A 50 -24.24 -11.72 -5.65
CA ARG A 50 -23.67 -10.57 -6.36
C ARG A 50 -22.31 -10.93 -6.95
N CYS A 51 -22.28 -11.48 -8.15
CA CYS A 51 -21.01 -11.66 -8.85
C CYS A 51 -20.42 -10.30 -9.26
N ILE A 52 -19.12 -10.13 -9.05
CA ILE A 52 -18.37 -8.92 -9.39
C ILE A 52 -17.31 -9.23 -10.43
N ASN A 53 -16.94 -8.25 -11.24
CA ASN A 53 -15.84 -8.39 -12.19
C ASN A 53 -14.56 -7.81 -11.59
N THR A 54 -13.64 -8.69 -11.17
CA THR A 54 -12.37 -8.30 -10.55
C THR A 54 -11.46 -7.54 -11.49
N SER A 55 -11.49 -7.83 -12.80
CA SER A 55 -10.76 -7.04 -13.81
C SER A 55 -11.29 -5.62 -13.91
N MET A 56 -12.62 -5.41 -13.83
CA MET A 56 -13.18 -4.06 -13.77
C MET A 56 -12.84 -3.35 -12.46
N MET A 57 -12.85 -4.04 -11.31
CA MET A 57 -12.41 -3.39 -10.06
C MET A 57 -10.96 -2.90 -10.15
N LEU A 58 -10.09 -3.66 -10.81
CA LEU A 58 -8.68 -3.28 -10.97
C LEU A 58 -8.44 -2.20 -12.03
N GLY A 59 -9.31 -2.09 -13.04
CA GLY A 59 -9.20 -1.12 -14.14
C GLY A 59 -10.01 0.16 -13.95
N ASP A 60 -11.04 0.13 -13.11
CA ASP A 60 -11.98 1.23 -12.87
C ASP A 60 -12.18 1.44 -11.36
N ARG A 61 -11.59 2.52 -10.85
CA ARG A 61 -11.66 2.90 -9.43
C ARG A 61 -13.08 3.22 -8.99
N GLU A 62 -13.89 3.86 -9.83
CA GLU A 62 -15.26 4.23 -9.47
C GLU A 62 -16.12 2.97 -9.30
N TYR A 63 -15.98 2.03 -10.23
CA TYR A 63 -16.62 0.71 -10.12
C TYR A 63 -16.16 -0.02 -8.85
N ALA A 64 -14.85 -0.02 -8.55
CA ALA A 64 -14.33 -0.63 -7.33
C ALA A 64 -14.96 -0.01 -6.08
N MET A 65 -14.93 1.31 -5.95
CA MET A 65 -15.46 2.03 -4.79
C MET A 65 -16.97 1.81 -4.61
N TRP A 66 -17.73 1.77 -5.71
CA TRP A 66 -19.16 1.45 -5.66
C TRP A 66 -19.42 0.04 -5.12
N GLN A 67 -18.65 -0.95 -5.55
CA GLN A 67 -18.79 -2.32 -5.05
C GLN A 67 -18.39 -2.45 -3.58
N LEU A 68 -17.35 -1.72 -3.14
CA LEU A 68 -16.96 -1.67 -1.73
C LEU A 68 -18.06 -1.04 -0.87
N ALA A 69 -18.60 0.10 -1.29
CA ALA A 69 -19.72 0.75 -0.60
C ALA A 69 -20.93 -0.18 -0.48
N ARG A 70 -21.22 -0.95 -1.55
CA ARG A 70 -22.29 -1.94 -1.56
C ARG A 70 -22.06 -3.09 -0.58
N ALA A 71 -20.82 -3.57 -0.45
CA ALA A 71 -20.48 -4.62 0.50
C ALA A 71 -20.82 -4.22 1.96
N HIS A 72 -20.72 -2.94 2.30
CA HIS A 72 -21.14 -2.45 3.63
C HIS A 72 -22.64 -2.61 3.90
N THR A 73 -23.49 -2.67 2.87
CA THR A 73 -24.96 -2.77 3.03
C THR A 73 -25.47 -4.20 3.21
N LEU A 74 -24.62 -5.22 3.01
CA LEU A 74 -25.03 -6.64 3.01
C LEU A 74 -25.03 -7.30 4.40
N GLY A 75 -24.68 -6.55 5.46
CA GLY A 75 -24.73 -7.03 6.84
C GLY A 75 -23.62 -8.03 7.24
N ASP A 76 -22.87 -8.55 6.27
CA ASP A 76 -21.79 -9.52 6.47
C ASP A 76 -20.50 -8.86 7.01
N ARG A 77 -20.02 -9.36 8.14
CA ARG A 77 -18.84 -8.81 8.85
C ARG A 77 -17.53 -9.11 8.14
N GLU A 78 -17.38 -10.31 7.57
CA GLU A 78 -16.17 -10.70 6.86
C GLU A 78 -16.05 -9.92 5.54
N LEU A 79 -17.17 -9.82 4.82
CA LEU A 79 -17.26 -9.02 3.61
C LEU A 79 -16.95 -7.54 3.88
N ARG A 80 -17.45 -6.99 5.00
CA ARG A 80 -17.14 -5.62 5.42
C ARG A 80 -15.66 -5.41 5.75
N ALA A 81 -15.03 -6.39 6.40
CA ALA A 81 -13.61 -6.33 6.72
C ALA A 81 -12.73 -6.42 5.45
N ALA A 82 -13.09 -7.30 4.51
CA ALA A 82 -12.44 -7.38 3.21
C ALA A 82 -12.59 -6.07 2.42
N ALA A 83 -13.80 -5.50 2.43
CA ALA A 83 -14.08 -4.24 1.76
C ALA A 83 -13.24 -3.07 2.30
N ALA A 84 -13.10 -2.95 3.62
CA ALA A 84 -12.29 -1.90 4.23
C ALA A 84 -10.80 -2.01 3.87
N ARG A 85 -10.26 -3.23 3.77
CA ARG A 85 -8.87 -3.47 3.36
C ARG A 85 -8.66 -3.14 1.87
N LEU A 86 -9.62 -3.49 1.02
CA LEU A 86 -9.58 -3.12 -0.40
C LEU A 86 -9.76 -1.61 -0.59
N PHE A 87 -10.57 -0.96 0.24
CA PHE A 87 -10.73 0.50 0.21
C PHE A 87 -9.39 1.19 0.37
N ALA A 88 -8.57 0.80 1.35
CA ALA A 88 -7.23 1.36 1.53
C ALA A 88 -6.31 1.17 0.30
N TYR A 89 -6.51 0.12 -0.49
CA TYR A 89 -5.78 -0.08 -1.74
C TYR A 89 -6.29 0.82 -2.87
N PHE A 90 -7.61 0.91 -3.07
CA PHE A 90 -8.20 1.71 -4.15
C PHE A 90 -8.26 3.21 -3.85
N ASP A 91 -8.28 3.60 -2.57
CA ASP A 91 -8.32 5.00 -2.15
C ASP A 91 -6.99 5.71 -2.41
N ASP A 92 -5.88 4.96 -2.45
CA ASP A 92 -4.56 5.50 -2.77
C ASP A 92 -4.47 5.90 -4.25
N GLU A 93 -4.39 7.20 -4.51
CA GLU A 93 -4.24 7.78 -5.86
C GLU A 93 -2.97 7.33 -6.59
N ARG A 94 -2.01 6.73 -5.88
CA ARG A 94 -0.77 6.18 -6.45
C ARG A 94 -0.85 4.68 -6.73
N ALA A 95 -2.01 4.04 -6.54
CA ALA A 95 -2.18 2.63 -6.83
C ALA A 95 -1.85 2.36 -8.32
N PRO A 96 -0.89 1.47 -8.61
CA PRO A 96 -0.52 1.17 -9.99
C PRO A 96 -1.72 0.53 -10.69
N VAL A 97 -2.17 1.14 -11.78
CA VAL A 97 -3.10 0.47 -12.71
C VAL A 97 -2.39 -0.78 -13.22
N PRO A 98 -2.93 -1.99 -13.03
CA PRO A 98 -2.29 -3.19 -13.54
C PRO A 98 -2.10 -3.04 -15.04
N ALA A 99 -0.87 -3.29 -15.50
CA ALA A 99 -0.37 -2.98 -16.85
C ALA A 99 -1.04 -3.76 -18.01
N GLY A 100 -2.24 -4.29 -17.83
CA GLY A 100 -2.99 -5.10 -18.80
C GLY A 100 -4.17 -4.41 -19.49
N LEU A 101 -4.44 -3.12 -19.23
CA LEU A 101 -5.55 -2.37 -19.85
C LEU A 101 -5.06 -1.27 -20.81
N ARG A 102 -3.95 -1.55 -21.53
CA ARG A 102 -3.47 -0.74 -22.67
C ARG A 102 -3.37 -1.63 -23.90
N ALA A 103 -4.50 -1.97 -24.51
CA ALA A 103 -4.61 -2.42 -25.90
C ALA A 103 -6.08 -2.37 -26.33
#